data_AF-X1HEZ5-F1
#
_entry.id   AF-X1HEZ5-F1
#
_cell.length_a   1.000
_cell.length_b   1.000
_cell.length_c   1.000
_cell.angle_alpha   90.00
_cell.angle_beta   90.00
_cell.angle_gamma   90.00
#
_symmetry.space_group_name_H-M   'P 1'
#
loop_
_entity.id
_entity.type
_entity.pdbx_description
1 polymer ?
#
loop_
_entity_poly.entity_id
_entity_poly.type
_entity_poly.pdbx_seq_one_letter_code
_entity_poly.pdbx_strand_id
1 'polypeptide(L)' 'MKRKDIMLDPDEEKEKVYDEIHALFLQGKEAKIREHQSGFPAVTVDCEDFHLLTDIISLEAWWKKKKAGG' A
#
# COMPACT_ATOMS: atom_id res chain seq x y z
N MET A 1 -10.78 -6.50 13.32
CA MET A 1 -10.15 -5.81 12.17
C MET A 1 -8.75 -5.38 12.58
N LYS A 2 -7.72 -5.80 11.84
CA LYS A 2 -6.32 -5.44 12.13
C LYS A 2 -5.89 -4.36 11.14
N ARG A 3 -5.73 -3.14 11.62
CA ARG A 3 -5.06 -2.06 10.88
C ARG A 3 -3.55 -2.31 10.97
N LYS A 4 -2.88 -2.43 9.84
CA LYS A 4 -1.40 -2.46 9.78
C LYS A 4 -0.94 -1.04 9.49
N ASP A 5 -0.14 -0.47 10.38
CA ASP A 5 0.51 0.83 10.16
C ASP A 5 1.98 0.56 9.89
N ILE A 6 2.44 0.98 8.71
CA ILE A 6 3.82 0.77 8.25
C ILE A 6 4.47 2.10 7.82
N MET A 7 3.89 3.26 8.15
CA MET A 7 4.39 4.55 7.67
C MET A 7 5.87 4.79 8.02
N LEU A 8 6.31 4.29 9.18
CA LEU A 8 7.67 4.45 9.68
C LEU A 8 8.56 3.22 9.43
N ASP A 9 8.02 2.19 8.78
CA ASP A 9 8.78 0.99 8.46
C ASP A 9 9.79 1.27 7.34
N PRO A 10 10.88 0.49 7.26
CA PRO A 10 11.81 0.56 6.13
C PRO A 10 11.12 0.29 4.79
N ASP A 11 11.62 0.90 3.72
CA ASP A 11 11.05 0.74 2.37
C ASP A 11 10.99 -0.74 1.94
N GLU A 12 11.98 -1.56 2.29
CA GLU A 12 11.99 -2.99 1.99
C GLU A 12 10.83 -3.76 2.63
N GLU A 13 10.46 -3.41 3.87
CA GLU A 13 9.31 -4.02 4.55
C GLU A 13 7.99 -3.52 3.96
N LYS A 14 7.94 -2.23 3.57
CA LYS A 14 6.79 -1.65 2.89
C LYS A 14 6.52 -2.34 1.54
N GLU A 15 7.56 -2.54 0.73
CA GLU A 15 7.46 -3.20 -0.57
C GLU A 15 6.88 -4.61 -0.46
N LYS A 16 7.30 -5.40 0.54
CA LYS A 16 6.72 -6.74 0.79
C LYS A 16 5.21 -6.67 1.00
N VAL A 17 4.74 -5.72 1.81
CA VAL A 17 3.31 -5.55 2.08
C VAL A 17 2.56 -5.09 0.82
N TYR A 18 3.15 -4.19 0.03
CA TYR A 18 2.55 -3.76 -1.24
C TYR A 18 2.44 -4.93 -2.22
N ASP A 19 3.46 -5.79 -2.28
CA ASP A 19 3.44 -7.01 -3.09
C ASP A 19 2.35 -7.99 -2.65
N GLU A 20 2.15 -8.18 -1.34
CA GLU A 20 1.05 -9.00 -0.82
C GLU A 20 -0.32 -8.44 -1.25
N ILE A 21 -0.55 -7.13 -1.11
CA ILE A 21 -1.80 -6.48 -1.55
C ILE A 21 -1.96 -6.58 -3.07
N HIS A 22 -0.88 -6.40 -3.83
CA HIS A 22 -0.92 -6.50 -5.28
C HIS A 22 -1.25 -7.92 -5.75
N ALA A 23 -0.70 -8.94 -5.10
CA ALA A 23 -1.03 -10.32 -5.40
C ALA A 23 -2.52 -10.62 -5.14
N LEU A 24 -3.11 -10.03 -4.09
CA LEU A 24 -4.55 -10.11 -3.83
C LEU A 24 -5.36 -9.39 -4.92
N PHE A 25 -4.92 -8.20 -5.32
CA PHE A 25 -5.54 -7.46 -6.42
C PHE A 25 -5.52 -8.25 -7.74
N LEU A 26 -4.40 -8.90 -8.08
CA LEU A 26 -4.28 -9.75 -9.26
C LEU A 26 -5.18 -11.00 -9.21
N GLN A 27 -5.57 -11.45 -8.02
CA GLN A 27 -6.57 -12.51 -7.83
C GLN A 27 -8.02 -12.03 -8.01
N GLY A 28 -8.22 -10.76 -8.38
CA GLY A 28 -9.54 -10.16 -8.61
C GLY A 28 -10.14 -9.52 -7.36
N LYS A 29 -9.38 -9.40 -6.27
CA LYS A 29 -9.85 -8.72 -5.06
C LYS A 29 -9.80 -7.21 -5.24
N GLU A 30 -10.81 -6.52 -4.72
CA GLU A 30 -10.87 -5.06 -4.81
C GLU A 30 -9.87 -4.42 -3.83
N ALA A 31 -9.00 -3.55 -4.34
CA ALA A 31 -8.11 -2.73 -3.54
C ALA A 31 -8.53 -1.26 -3.69
N LYS A 32 -8.81 -0.60 -2.57
CA LYS A 32 -9.19 0.82 -2.51
C LYS A 32 -8.07 1.61 -1.86
N ILE A 33 -7.59 2.64 -2.55
CA ILE A 33 -6.63 3.58 -2.01
C ILE A 33 -7.40 4.85 -1.63
N ARG A 34 -7.18 5.36 -0.42
CA ARG A 34 -7.79 6.60 0.06
C ARG A 34 -6.73 7.51 0.66
N GLU A 35 -6.81 8.80 0.36
CA GLU A 35 -5.96 9.81 0.98
C GLU A 35 -6.37 10.02 2.44
N HIS A 36 -5.39 10.06 3.33
CA HIS A 36 -5.62 10.36 4.73
C HIS A 36 -5.56 11.89 4.93
N GLN A 37 -6.62 12.50 5.45
CA GLN A 37 -6.75 13.96 5.60
C GLN A 37 -5.90 14.56 6.75
N SER A 38 -4.72 14.02 7.03
CA SER A 38 -3.86 14.47 8.14
C SER A 38 -2.90 15.60 7.78
N GLY A 39 -2.90 16.12 6.56
CA GLY A 39 -1.92 17.13 6.09
C GLY A 39 -0.50 16.59 5.91
N PHE A 40 -0.31 15.30 6.16
CA PHE A 40 0.88 14.51 5.84
C PHE A 40 0.56 13.62 4.62
N PRO A 41 1.52 13.29 3.74
CA PRO A 41 1.30 12.45 2.56
C PRO A 41 1.06 10.98 2.94
N ALA A 42 0.03 10.73 3.74
CA ALA A 42 -0.41 9.41 4.20
C ALA A 42 -1.61 8.94 3.38
N VAL A 43 -1.63 7.65 3.09
CA VAL A 43 -2.71 6.98 2.36
C VAL A 43 -3.08 5.69 3.10
N THR A 44 -4.35 5.32 3.00
CA THR A 44 -4.81 4.00 3.41
C THR A 44 -5.07 3.12 2.21
N VAL A 45 -4.68 1.86 2.31
CA VAL A 45 -4.97 0.85 1.30
C VAL A 45 -5.85 -0.22 1.95
N ASP A 46 -7.10 -0.29 1.49
CA ASP A 46 -8.11 -1.22 1.97
C ASP A 46 -8.27 -2.34 0.94
N CYS A 47 -8.00 -3.59 1.31
CA CYS A 47 -8.20 -4.77 0.49
C CYS A 47 -8.91 -5.84 1.31
N GLU A 48 -10.20 -6.05 1.04
CA GLU A 48 -11.10 -6.89 1.86
C GLU A 48 -11.01 -6.57 3.37
N ASP A 49 -10.50 -7.49 4.19
CA ASP A 49 -10.32 -7.34 5.64
C ASP A 49 -8.97 -6.72 6.03
N PHE A 50 -8.11 -6.41 5.04
CA PHE A 50 -6.80 -5.83 5.24
C PHE A 50 -6.85 -4.31 5.09
N HIS A 51 -6.53 -3.60 6.16
CA HIS A 51 -6.46 -2.13 6.17
C HIS A 51 -5.02 -1.70 6.45
N LEU A 52 -4.38 -1.09 5.45
CA LEU A 52 -3.03 -0.56 5.54
C LEU A 52 -3.05 0.95 5.75
N LEU A 53 -2.17 1.48 6.59
CA LEU A 53 -1.77 2.88 6.60
C LEU A 53 -0.30 2.97 6.18
N THR A 54 -0.03 3.75 5.15
CA THR A 54 1.32 3.97 4.61
C THR A 54 1.49 5.39 4.08
N ASP A 55 2.68 5.77 3.67
CA ASP A 55 2.93 7.03 2.96
C ASP A 55 2.80 6.86 1.44
N ILE A 56 2.32 7.91 0.77
CA ILE A 56 2.10 7.88 -0.69
C ILE A 56 3.42 7.81 -1.46
N ILE A 57 4.51 8.32 -0.89
CA ILE A 57 5.81 8.46 -1.57
C ILE A 57 6.41 7.07 -1.81
N SER A 58 6.49 6.24 -0.77
CA SER A 58 6.96 4.85 -0.88
C SER A 58 6.03 4.00 -1.76
N LEU A 59 4.71 4.22 -1.67
CA LEU A 59 3.74 3.50 -2.50
C LEU A 59 3.90 3.83 -4.01
N GLU A 60 4.06 5.10 -4.36
CA GLU A 60 4.30 5.53 -5.74
C GLU A 60 5.64 5.03 -6.27
N ALA A 61 6.69 5.04 -5.43
CA ALA A 61 8.01 4.54 -5.80
C ALA A 61 7.96 3.04 -6.16
N TRP A 62 7.30 2.24 -5.32
CA TRP A 62 7.07 0.81 -5.59
C TRP A 62 6.26 0.61 -6.88
N TRP A 63 5.19 1.39 -7.08
CA TRP A 63 4.35 1.25 -8.29
C TRP A 63 5.10 1.58 -9.58
N LYS A 64 5.97 2.61 -9.55
CA LYS A 64 6.86 2.93 -10.67
C LYS A 64 7.81 1.77 -10.98
N LYS A 65 8.41 1.15 -9.95
CA LYS A 65 9.27 -0.05 -10.13
C LYS A 65 8.49 -1.20 -10.76
N LYS A 66 7.26 -1.46 -10.31
CA LYS A 66 6.39 -2.51 -10.86
C LYS A 66 6.01 -2.28 -12.32
N LYS A 67 5.69 -1.04 -12.71
CA LYS A 67 5.36 -0.69 -14.10
C LYS A 67 6.56 -0.73 -15.05
N ALA A 68 7.76 -0.43 -14.57
CA ALA A 68 8.96 -0.41 -15.40
C ALA A 68 9.54 -1.81 -15.68
N GLY A 69 9.13 -2.83 -14.90
CA GLY A 69 9.56 -4.23 -15.06
C GLY A 69 8.53 -5.14 -15.75
N GLY A 70 7.55 -4.58 -16.47
CA GLY A 70 6.56 -5.32 -17.26
C GLY A 70 6.82 -5.23 -18.76
#